data_AF-A0A6B3HLV4-F1
#
_entry.id   AF-A0A6B3HLV4-F1
#
_cell.length_a   1.000
_cell.length_b   1.000
_cell.length_c   1.000
_cell.angle_alpha   90.00
_cell.angle_beta   90.00
_cell.angle_gamma   90.00
#
_symmetry.space_group_name_H-M   'P 1'
#
loop_
_entity.id
_entity.type
_entity.pdbx_description
1 polymer ?
#
loop_
_entity_poly.entity_id
_entity_poly.type
_entity_poly.pdbx_seq_one_letter_code
_entity_poly.pdbx_strand_id
1 'polypeptide(L)' 'DELLGALPGAGHDEHAVEGAVARLRAALGVPGLVLTAAGRGYRLADGPGA' A
#
# COMPACT_ATOMS: atom_id res chain seq x y z
N ASP A 1 14.10 2.18 14.66
CA ASP A 1 14.83 3.03 13.70
C ASP A 1 15.45 2.30 12.53
N GLU A 2 16.36 1.35 12.75
CA GLU A 2 17.16 0.76 11.67
C GLU A 2 16.34 0.08 10.55
N LEU A 3 15.17 -0.47 10.89
CA LEU A 3 14.30 -1.16 9.95
C LEU A 3 13.48 -0.23 9.03
N LEU A 4 13.19 0.99 9.47
CA LEU A 4 12.37 1.94 8.70
C LEU A 4 13.21 2.65 7.63
N GLY A 5 14.50 2.92 7.89
CA GLY A 5 15.39 3.60 6.95
C GLY A 5 15.86 2.75 5.75
N ALA A 6 15.71 1.43 5.80
CA ALA A 6 16.14 0.52 4.74
C ALA A 6 15.12 0.37 3.59
N LEU A 7 13.91 0.90 3.76
CA LEU A 7 12.86 0.79 2.74
C LEU A 7 12.94 1.98 1.77
N PRO A 8 13.03 1.74 0.44
CA PRO A 8 12.95 2.82 -0.53
C PRO A 8 11.59 3.53 -0.39
N GLY A 9 11.60 4.83 -0.07
CA GLY A 9 10.37 5.59 0.20
C GLY A 9 9.97 5.67 1.68
N ALA A 10 10.89 5.51 2.62
CA ALA A 10 10.68 5.79 4.05
C ALA A 10 10.50 7.29 4.39
N GLY A 11 9.81 8.04 3.53
CA GLY A 11 9.42 9.42 3.81
C GLY A 11 8.17 9.44 4.68
N HIS A 12 8.09 10.37 5.62
CA HIS A 12 6.81 10.76 6.25
C HIS A 12 5.90 11.53 5.26
N ASP A 13 6.17 11.43 3.96
CA ASP A 13 5.50 12.14 2.89
C ASP A 13 4.30 11.35 2.38
N GLU A 14 3.27 12.06 1.94
CA GLU A 14 2.10 11.52 1.26
C GLU A 14 2.47 10.56 0.10
N HIS A 15 3.61 10.81 -0.55
CA HIS A 15 4.16 10.00 -1.64
C HIS A 15 4.78 8.65 -1.19
N ALA A 16 5.16 8.51 0.08
CA ALA A 16 5.70 7.26 0.61
C ALA A 16 4.62 6.16 0.69
N VAL A 17 3.40 6.56 1.06
CA VAL A 17 2.26 5.66 1.16
C VAL A 17 1.87 5.14 -0.22
N GLU A 18 1.78 6.03 -1.21
CA GLU A 18 1.56 5.67 -2.61
C GLU A 18 2.59 4.63 -3.10
N GLY A 19 3.88 4.86 -2.84
CA GLY A 19 4.95 3.95 -3.20
C GLY A 19 4.89 2.60 -2.48
N ALA A 20 4.56 2.60 -1.19
CA ALA A 20 4.39 1.38 -0.40
C ALA A 20 3.20 0.54 -0.90
N VAL A 21 2.07 1.19 -1.21
CA VAL A 21 0.87 0.53 -1.72
C VAL A 21 1.10 -0.05 -3.12
N ALA A 22 1.83 0.66 -3.99
CA ALA A 22 2.20 0.15 -5.31
C ALA A 22 3.02 -1.15 -5.21
N ARG A 23 4.04 -1.18 -4.34
CA ARG A 23 4.85 -2.38 -4.09
C ARG A 23 4.04 -3.51 -3.49
N LEU A 24 3.15 -3.21 -2.53
CA LEU A 24 2.29 -4.21 -1.92
C LEU A 24 1.38 -4.87 -2.96
N ARG A 25 0.72 -4.09 -3.83
CA ARG A 25 -0.12 -4.62 -4.91
C ARG A 25 0.67 -5.52 -5.86
N ALA A 26 1.89 -5.12 -6.22
CA ALA A 26 2.78 -5.93 -7.06
C ALA A 26 3.16 -7.26 -6.39
N ALA A 27 3.48 -7.24 -5.10
CA ALA A 27 3.84 -8.45 -4.34
C ALA A 27 2.66 -9.41 -4.14
N LEU A 28 1.43 -8.89 -4.00
CA LEU A 28 0.22 -9.70 -3.82
C LEU A 28 -0.20 -10.43 -5.11
N GLY A 29 0.09 -9.88 -6.29
CA GLY A 29 -0.23 -10.49 -7.58
C GLY A 29 -1.73 -10.65 -7.90
N VAL A 30 -2.61 -10.28 -6.97
CA VAL A 30 -4.07 -10.33 -7.13
C VAL A 30 -4.62 -8.91 -7.20
N PRO A 31 -5.10 -8.45 -8.37
CA PRO A 31 -5.69 -7.13 -8.51
C PRO A 31 -6.95 -7.01 -7.65
N GLY A 32 -7.20 -5.82 -7.08
CA GLY A 32 -8.40 -5.54 -6.31
C GLY A 32 -8.33 -5.87 -4.81
N LEU A 33 -7.29 -6.56 -4.32
CA LEU A 33 -7.17 -6.84 -2.87
C LEU A 33 -6.89 -5.60 -2.02
N VAL A 34 -6.23 -4.58 -2.58
CA VAL A 34 -5.95 -3.30 -1.91
C VAL A 34 -6.74 -2.20 -2.60
N LEU A 35 -7.79 -1.73 -1.94
CA LEU A 35 -8.76 -0.76 -2.45
C LEU A 35 -8.46 0.65 -1.93
N THR A 36 -8.67 1.66 -2.77
CA THR A 36 -8.61 3.06 -2.36
C THR A 36 -9.97 3.49 -1.81
N ALA A 37 -9.99 3.97 -0.57
CA ALA A 37 -11.15 4.60 0.05
C ALA A 37 -10.99 6.12 -0.05
N ALA A 38 -11.80 6.75 -0.92
CA ALA A 38 -11.76 8.20 -1.13
C ALA A 38 -11.87 8.95 0.21
N GLY A 39 -10.88 9.81 0.50
CA GLY A 39 -10.81 10.59 1.74
C GLY A 39 -10.50 9.80 3.02
N ARG A 40 -10.26 8.49 2.95
CA ARG A 40 -9.95 7.62 4.10
C ARG A 40 -8.67 6.80 3.96
N GLY A 41 -8.05 6.76 2.79
CA GLY A 41 -6.81 6.03 2.54
C GLY A 41 -7.06 4.70 1.84
N TYR A 42 -6.53 3.60 2.37
CA TYR A 42 -6.61 2.28 1.73
C TYR A 42 -7.27 1.25 2.64
N ARG A 43 -7.95 0.26 2.04
CA ARG A 43 -8.56 -0.87 2.75
C ARG A 43 -8.27 -2.18 2.02
N LEU A 44 -8.39 -3.30 2.74
CA LEU A 44 -8.35 -4.62 2.13
C LEU A 44 -9.75 -5.03 1.66
N ALA A 45 -9.81 -5.78 0.56
CA ALA A 45 -11.03 -6.45 0.15
C ALA A 45 -11.45 -7.51 1.18
N ASP A 46 -12.75 -7.74 1.30
CA ASP A 46 -13.37 -8.77 2.13
C ASP A 46 -13.12 -10.19 1.58
N GLY A 47 -12.66 -10.31 0.34
CA GLY A 47 -12.15 -11.53 -0.27
C GLY A 47 -11.89 -11.34 -1.77
N PRO A 48 -11.16 -12.25 -2.44
CA PRO A 48 -11.04 -12.21 -3.89
C PRO A 48 -12.41 -12.48 -4.54
N GLY A 49 -12.98 -11.47 -5.21
CA GLY A 49 -14.25 -11.59 -5.95
C GLY A 49 -15.40 -10.68 -5.49
N ALA A 50 -15.17 -9.82 -4.50
CA ALA A 50 -16.12 -8.78 -4.06
C ALA A 50 -15.97 -7.46 -4.83
#